data_AF-A0A2V8WMY6-F1
#
_entry.id   AF-A0A2V8WMY6-F1
#
_cell.length_a   1.000
_cell.length_b   1.000
_cell.length_c   1.000
_cell.angle_alpha   90.00
_cell.angle_beta   90.00
_cell.angle_gamma   90.00
#
_symmetry.space_group_name_H-M   'P 1'
#
loop_
_entity.id
_entity.type
_entity.pdbx_description
1 polymer ?
#
loop_
_entity_poly.entity_id
_entity_poly.type
_entity_poly.pdbx_seq_one_letter_code
_entity_poly.pdbx_strand_id
1 'polypeptide(L)'
;MAKGTQRDFYEVLGVTRTAAVDEIKSAYRKAALKWHPDRNPENKSEAEVKFRECTEAYSVLSDVQKRQVYDTYGHAGLSSVGGNQGFDNTVFQDFHDIFGDFFGFEDLFGGGGRRGRSRAQRGADLRYDMTLSFEEASAGVATKIKLPRQEFCEACNGTGAKKGTGIVTCQTCAGRGQLAYQQGFFTITRTCPACQGAGQMVRERCPECRGQGRFEREKTIELRIPPGVDTGTRLRVAGEGEPGPNGGPAGDLYVVLEVKEHSFFERRGADLYCTIPISVAQATLGTELQVPGLGGEERLKIPEGTQSGAVFRIKGKGLADPRGLGATLKVENKPADRNSSIFDKVKDIFG
;
A
#
# COMPACT_ATOMS: atom_id res chain seq x y z
N MET A 1 -0.48 -57.51 16.09
CA MET A 1 -1.04 -56.15 15.94
C MET A 1 -0.12 -55.19 16.71
N ALA A 2 0.77 -54.50 16.01
CA ALA A 2 1.80 -53.66 16.63
C ALA A 2 1.18 -52.33 17.07
N LYS A 3 1.29 -52.03 18.37
CA LYS A 3 0.94 -50.75 19.00
C LYS A 3 1.77 -49.67 18.31
N GLY A 4 1.14 -48.76 17.55
CA GLY A 4 1.83 -47.70 16.82
C GLY A 4 2.57 -46.77 17.78
N THR A 5 3.87 -46.95 17.92
CA THR A 5 4.78 -46.02 18.61
C THR A 5 4.82 -44.71 17.83
N GLN A 6 4.19 -43.67 18.36
CA GLN A 6 4.36 -42.29 17.87
C GLN A 6 5.85 -41.94 17.91
N ARG A 7 6.34 -41.29 16.85
CA ARG A 7 7.76 -40.92 16.70
C ARG A 7 8.12 -39.79 17.67
N ASP A 8 9.32 -39.84 18.22
CA ASP A 8 9.81 -38.79 19.12
C ASP A 8 9.90 -37.45 18.36
N PHE A 9 9.36 -36.37 18.95
CA PHE A 9 9.32 -35.05 18.31
C PHE A 9 10.72 -34.50 18.02
N TYR A 10 11.72 -34.86 18.81
CA TYR A 10 13.11 -34.48 18.55
C TYR A 10 13.65 -35.21 17.30
N GLU A 11 13.27 -36.47 17.08
CA GLU A 11 13.65 -37.23 15.88
C GLU A 11 12.92 -36.75 14.63
N VAL A 12 11.66 -36.34 14.76
CA VAL A 12 10.86 -35.78 13.66
C VAL A 12 11.50 -34.49 13.13
N LEU A 13 11.95 -33.60 14.02
CA LEU A 13 12.65 -32.37 13.65
C LEU A 13 14.15 -32.58 13.37
N GLY A 14 14.71 -33.74 13.70
CA GLY A 14 16.13 -34.06 13.50
C GLY A 14 17.07 -33.26 14.41
N VAL A 15 16.64 -32.99 15.64
CA VAL A 15 17.39 -32.22 16.66
C VAL A 15 17.64 -33.05 17.91
N THR A 16 18.65 -32.67 18.69
CA THR A 16 18.94 -33.31 19.98
C THR A 16 17.97 -32.84 21.08
N ARG A 17 17.74 -33.66 22.11
CA ARG A 17 16.89 -33.27 23.26
C ARG A 17 17.38 -32.03 24.02
N THR A 18 18.67 -31.72 23.93
CA THR A 18 19.30 -30.53 24.50
C THR A 18 19.25 -29.29 23.58
N ALA A 19 18.59 -29.37 22.43
CA ALA A 19 18.57 -28.29 21.44
C ALA A 19 17.95 -27.01 22.00
N ALA A 20 18.54 -25.86 21.65
CA ALA A 20 18.00 -24.56 21.99
C ALA A 20 16.72 -24.26 21.18
N VAL A 21 15.87 -23.36 21.68
CA VAL A 21 14.61 -22.98 21.00
C VAL A 21 14.86 -22.47 19.58
N ASP A 22 15.96 -21.73 19.37
CA ASP A 22 16.34 -21.21 18.05
C ASP A 22 16.78 -22.32 17.06
N GLU A 23 17.38 -23.39 17.58
CA GLU A 23 17.77 -24.56 16.78
C GLU A 23 16.53 -25.35 16.36
N ILE A 24 15.56 -25.52 17.27
CA ILE A 24 14.26 -26.16 17.00
C ILE A 24 13.49 -25.37 15.92
N LYS A 25 13.45 -24.04 16.02
CA LYS A 25 12.81 -23.17 15.02
C LYS A 25 13.51 -23.24 13.66
N SER A 26 14.83 -23.37 13.65
CA SER A 26 15.60 -23.48 12.42
C SER A 26 15.45 -24.86 11.76
N ALA A 27 15.36 -25.92 12.56
CA ALA A 27 15.07 -27.27 12.09
C ALA A 27 13.67 -27.39 11.51
N TYR A 28 12.66 -26.82 12.18
CA TYR A 28 11.28 -26.76 11.66
C TYR A 28 11.21 -26.05 10.31
N ARG A 29 11.84 -24.88 10.16
CA ARG A 29 11.87 -24.16 8.86
C ARG A 29 12.46 -25.01 7.73
N LYS A 30 13.54 -25.75 8.00
CA LYS A 30 14.16 -26.65 7.03
C LYS A 30 13.25 -27.83 6.68
N ALA A 31 12.59 -28.43 7.67
CA ALA A 31 11.68 -29.55 7.48
C ALA A 31 10.38 -29.13 6.75
N ALA A 32 9.80 -28.00 7.11
CA ALA A 32 8.60 -27.43 6.48
C ALA A 32 8.85 -27.09 5.00
N LEU A 33 9.99 -26.49 4.68
CA LEU A 33 10.39 -26.24 3.29
C LEU A 33 10.67 -27.53 2.49
N LYS A 34 11.15 -28.59 3.16
CA LYS A 34 11.44 -29.87 2.52
C LYS A 34 10.17 -30.66 2.20
N TRP A 35 9.17 -30.62 3.09
CA TRP A 35 7.93 -31.39 2.97
C TRP A 35 6.73 -30.54 2.50
N HIS A 36 6.97 -29.35 1.94
CA HIS A 36 5.90 -28.52 1.40
C HIS A 36 5.22 -29.20 0.19
N PRO A 37 3.86 -29.18 0.09
CA PRO A 37 3.13 -29.80 -1.01
C PRO A 37 3.57 -29.30 -2.39
N ASP A 38 3.85 -28.00 -2.53
CA ASP A 38 4.28 -27.41 -3.81
C ASP A 38 5.65 -27.89 -4.30
N ARG A 39 6.53 -28.34 -3.40
CA ARG A 39 7.88 -28.83 -3.75
C ARG A 39 7.92 -30.34 -3.94
N ASN A 40 6.85 -31.06 -3.59
CA ASN A 40 6.73 -32.51 -3.74
C ASN A 40 5.43 -32.89 -4.47
N PRO A 41 5.26 -32.46 -5.74
CA PRO A 41 4.02 -32.69 -6.49
C PRO A 41 3.74 -34.17 -6.78
N GLU A 42 4.77 -35.02 -6.81
CA GLU A 42 4.66 -36.46 -7.10
C GLU A 42 4.36 -37.32 -5.86
N ASN A 43 4.69 -36.83 -4.65
CA ASN A 43 4.57 -37.56 -3.38
C ASN A 43 3.77 -36.75 -2.34
N LYS A 44 2.62 -36.20 -2.75
CA LYS A 44 1.80 -35.30 -1.91
C LYS A 44 1.35 -35.92 -0.60
N SER A 45 0.87 -37.16 -0.63
CA SER A 45 0.37 -37.86 0.57
C SER A 45 1.45 -38.07 1.63
N GLU A 46 2.66 -38.47 1.23
CA GLU A 46 3.78 -38.63 2.17
C GLU A 46 4.31 -37.29 2.68
N ALA A 47 4.34 -36.27 1.83
CA ALA A 47 4.76 -34.93 2.20
C ALA A 47 3.80 -34.31 3.23
N GLU A 48 2.49 -34.49 3.05
CA GLU A 48 1.46 -34.04 3.99
C GLU A 48 1.58 -34.72 5.36
N VAL A 49 1.81 -36.03 5.42
CA VAL A 49 2.00 -36.76 6.68
C VAL A 49 3.24 -36.26 7.42
N LYS A 50 4.38 -36.13 6.73
CA LYS A 50 5.62 -35.65 7.34
C LYS A 50 5.55 -34.18 7.73
N PHE A 51 4.86 -33.36 6.95
CA PHE A 51 4.61 -31.95 7.26
C PHE A 51 3.74 -31.81 8.51
N ARG A 52 2.71 -32.66 8.65
CA ARG A 52 1.87 -32.74 9.84
C ARG A 52 2.68 -33.12 11.07
N GLU A 53 3.48 -34.17 10.99
CA GLU A 53 4.38 -34.60 12.08
C GLU A 53 5.34 -33.47 12.50
N CYS A 54 5.95 -32.77 11.54
CA CYS A 54 6.87 -31.66 11.83
C CYS A 54 6.18 -30.48 12.51
N THR A 55 4.95 -30.19 12.11
CA THR A 55 4.13 -29.10 12.70
C THR A 55 3.72 -29.44 14.12
N GLU A 56 3.29 -30.68 14.36
CA GLU A 56 2.95 -31.18 15.69
C GLU A 56 4.17 -31.12 16.62
N ALA A 57 5.32 -31.62 16.17
CA ALA A 57 6.58 -31.57 16.92
C ALA A 57 6.99 -30.13 17.27
N TYR A 58 6.89 -29.19 16.32
CA TYR A 58 7.21 -27.79 16.57
C TYR A 58 6.28 -27.16 17.60
N SER A 59 4.96 -27.43 17.52
CA SER A 59 3.96 -26.87 18.45
C SER A 59 4.19 -27.23 19.92
N VAL A 60 4.83 -28.39 20.16
CA VAL A 60 5.17 -28.89 21.49
C VAL A 60 6.56 -28.41 21.92
N LEU A 61 7.56 -28.51 21.05
CA LEU A 61 8.95 -28.21 21.38
C LEU A 61 9.27 -26.70 21.37
N SER A 62 8.45 -25.86 20.72
CA SER A 62 8.64 -24.40 20.72
C SER A 62 8.20 -23.73 22.03
N ASP A 63 7.28 -24.35 22.77
CA ASP A 63 6.74 -23.82 24.03
C ASP A 63 7.46 -24.46 25.22
N VAL A 64 8.05 -23.65 26.09
CA VAL A 64 8.85 -24.11 27.23
C VAL A 64 8.02 -24.99 28.18
N GLN A 65 6.73 -24.68 28.40
CA GLN A 65 5.87 -25.45 29.30
C GLN A 65 5.46 -26.79 28.66
N LYS A 66 5.09 -26.79 27.38
CA LYS A 66 4.72 -28.03 26.67
C LYS A 66 5.91 -28.95 26.48
N ARG A 67 7.09 -28.39 26.20
CA ARG A 67 8.35 -29.12 26.12
C ARG A 67 8.69 -29.80 27.46
N GLN A 68 8.57 -29.09 28.57
CA GLN A 68 8.80 -29.68 29.90
C GLN A 68 7.85 -30.85 30.19
N VAL A 69 6.58 -30.71 29.84
CA VAL A 69 5.57 -31.77 30.01
C VAL A 69 5.90 -32.97 29.12
N TYR A 70 6.29 -32.74 27.87
CA TYR A 70 6.71 -33.79 26.95
C TYR A 70 7.99 -34.49 27.40
N ASP A 71 8.98 -33.74 27.88
CA ASP A 71 10.25 -34.28 28.38
C ASP A 71 10.04 -35.14 29.65
N THR A 72 9.04 -34.82 30.48
CA THR A 72 8.75 -35.51 31.75
C THR A 72 7.85 -36.72 31.57
N TYR A 73 6.82 -36.62 30.71
CA TYR A 73 5.73 -37.60 30.63
C TYR A 73 5.54 -38.21 29.22
N GLY A 74 6.38 -37.82 28.25
CA GLY A 74 6.27 -38.23 26.86
C GLY A 74 4.96 -37.78 26.22
N HIS A 75 4.56 -38.45 25.13
CA HIS A 75 3.31 -38.16 24.42
C HIS A 75 2.06 -38.26 25.31
N ALA A 76 2.09 -39.09 26.37
CA ALA A 76 0.96 -39.27 27.29
C ALA A 76 0.68 -38.04 28.18
N GLY A 77 1.69 -37.21 28.48
CA GLY A 77 1.52 -35.99 29.28
C GLY A 77 0.88 -34.84 28.53
N LEU A 78 0.93 -34.86 27.20
CA LEU A 78 0.34 -33.80 26.36
C LEU A 78 -1.19 -33.87 26.34
N SER A 79 -1.76 -35.06 26.59
CA SER A 79 -3.21 -35.26 26.72
C SER A 79 -3.80 -34.65 28.00
N SER A 80 -2.99 -34.38 29.04
CA SER A 80 -3.47 -33.79 30.30
C SER A 80 -3.34 -32.27 30.38
N VAL A 81 -2.59 -31.65 29.46
CA VAL A 81 -2.34 -30.20 29.43
C VAL A 81 -3.16 -29.48 28.34
N GLY A 82 -3.75 -30.23 27.41
CA GLY A 82 -4.69 -29.74 26.41
C GLY A 82 -5.99 -30.54 26.46
N GLY A 83 -7.04 -29.94 27.01
CA GLY A 83 -8.38 -30.53 26.99
C GLY A 83 -8.78 -30.88 25.56
N ASN A 84 -8.99 -32.18 25.33
CA ASN A 84 -9.83 -32.80 24.31
C ASN A 84 -10.23 -31.91 23.11
N GLN A 85 -9.25 -31.50 22.31
CA GLN A 85 -9.46 -31.12 20.91
C GLN A 85 -8.51 -31.97 20.10
N GLY A 86 -9.05 -33.06 19.56
CA GLY A 86 -8.42 -33.72 18.42
C GLY A 86 -8.14 -32.67 17.36
N PHE A 87 -7.02 -32.82 16.67
CA PHE A 87 -6.60 -31.98 15.56
C PHE A 87 -7.72 -31.95 14.52
N ASP A 88 -8.59 -30.95 14.58
CA ASP A 88 -9.73 -30.78 13.70
C ASP A 88 -9.24 -30.15 12.39
N ASN A 89 -9.78 -30.61 11.26
CA ASN A 89 -9.41 -30.17 9.91
C ASN A 89 -9.70 -28.67 9.68
N THR A 90 -10.35 -28.01 10.62
CA THR A 90 -10.58 -26.56 10.65
C THR A 90 -9.29 -25.76 10.86
N VAL A 91 -8.27 -26.32 11.53
CA VAL A 91 -6.96 -25.67 11.70
C VAL A 91 -6.25 -25.46 10.36
N PHE A 92 -6.50 -26.28 9.33
CA PHE A 92 -5.85 -26.17 8.02
C PHE A 92 -6.40 -25.02 7.16
N GLN A 93 -7.70 -24.68 7.33
CA GLN A 93 -8.29 -23.50 6.69
C GLN A 93 -7.90 -22.22 7.42
N ASP A 94 -7.91 -22.25 8.76
CA ASP A 94 -7.38 -21.15 9.56
C ASP A 94 -5.87 -20.95 9.34
N PHE A 95 -5.12 -22.00 8.98
CA PHE A 95 -3.69 -21.89 8.66
C PHE A 95 -3.40 -21.22 7.32
N HIS A 96 -4.27 -21.33 6.31
CA HIS A 96 -4.03 -20.72 5.00
C HIS A 96 -4.31 -19.21 5.04
N ASP A 97 -5.31 -18.78 5.82
CA ASP A 97 -5.56 -17.38 6.12
C ASP A 97 -4.56 -16.82 7.13
N ILE A 98 -4.09 -17.63 8.08
CA ILE A 98 -2.97 -17.27 8.96
C ILE A 98 -1.68 -17.14 8.16
N PHE A 99 -1.35 -18.00 7.19
CA PHE A 99 -0.07 -17.91 6.44
C PHE A 99 0.02 -16.71 5.50
N GLY A 100 -1.14 -16.24 4.99
CA GLY A 100 -1.24 -14.97 4.27
C GLY A 100 -0.96 -13.75 5.17
N ASP A 101 -1.34 -13.82 6.45
CA ASP A 101 -1.04 -12.82 7.49
C ASP A 101 0.25 -13.12 8.30
N PHE A 102 0.90 -14.27 8.11
CA PHE A 102 2.04 -14.76 8.90
C PHE A 102 3.40 -14.22 8.43
N PHE A 103 3.47 -13.60 7.25
CA PHE A 103 4.60 -12.72 6.92
C PHE A 103 4.58 -11.41 7.73
N GLY A 104 3.63 -11.24 8.66
CA GLY A 104 3.61 -10.24 9.74
C GLY A 104 3.92 -10.80 11.15
N PHE A 105 4.39 -12.05 11.28
CA PHE A 105 4.63 -12.72 12.57
C PHE A 105 5.95 -12.31 13.28
N GLU A 106 6.32 -11.04 13.20
CA GLU A 106 7.24 -10.41 14.16
C GLU A 106 6.48 -9.67 15.27
N ASP A 107 5.16 -9.45 15.12
CA ASP A 107 4.38 -8.55 16.00
C ASP A 107 3.39 -9.24 16.96
N LEU A 108 3.31 -10.58 16.96
CA LEU A 108 2.28 -11.32 17.72
C LEU A 108 2.77 -12.34 18.77
N PHE A 109 3.96 -12.93 18.67
CA PHE A 109 4.43 -13.96 19.62
C PHE A 109 5.76 -13.65 20.33
N GLY A 110 6.03 -12.35 20.54
CA GLY A 110 7.02 -11.89 21.51
C GLY A 110 6.36 -11.61 22.87
N GLY A 111 6.36 -12.61 23.77
CA GLY A 111 6.01 -12.41 25.17
C GLY A 111 6.93 -11.38 25.82
N GLY A 112 6.40 -10.19 26.10
CA GLY A 112 7.15 -9.12 26.73
C GLY A 112 6.43 -7.79 26.59
N GLY A 113 5.38 -7.61 27.39
CA GLY A 113 4.68 -6.34 27.63
C GLY A 113 4.69 -5.36 26.46
N ARG A 114 3.55 -5.27 25.74
CA ARG A 114 3.24 -4.07 24.95
C ARG A 114 3.22 -2.88 25.92
N ARG A 115 4.40 -2.31 26.15
CA ARG A 115 4.60 -0.97 26.65
C ARG A 115 3.80 -0.12 25.67
N GLY A 116 2.62 0.32 26.09
CA GLY A 116 1.96 1.51 25.57
C GLY A 116 2.81 2.74 25.86
N ARG A 117 4.10 2.70 25.51
CA ARG A 117 4.86 3.90 25.27
C ARG A 117 4.18 4.45 24.05
N SER A 118 3.49 5.58 24.22
CA SER A 118 3.02 6.44 23.16
C SER A 118 4.16 6.65 22.17
N ARG A 119 4.33 5.72 21.23
CA ARG A 119 5.46 5.70 20.29
C ARG A 119 5.07 6.68 19.22
N ALA A 120 6.01 7.51 18.82
CA ALA A 120 5.92 8.35 17.65
C ALA A 120 5.40 7.51 16.47
N GLN A 121 4.12 7.68 16.13
CA GLN A 121 3.47 6.97 15.02
C GLN A 121 3.54 7.86 13.79
N ARG A 122 3.71 7.25 12.62
CA ARG A 122 3.64 8.00 11.36
C ARG A 122 2.24 8.63 11.21
N GLY A 123 2.20 9.87 10.73
CA GLY A 123 0.95 10.56 10.44
C GLY A 123 0.23 9.98 9.22
N ALA A 124 -1.03 10.36 9.08
CA ALA A 124 -1.87 9.87 7.98
C ALA A 124 -1.40 10.42 6.62
N ASP A 125 -1.53 9.60 5.58
CA ASP A 125 -1.30 10.05 4.22
C ASP A 125 -2.48 10.90 3.73
N LEU A 126 -2.19 11.93 2.94
CA LEU A 126 -3.19 12.81 2.33
C LEU A 126 -3.41 12.45 0.87
N ARG A 127 -4.63 12.67 0.38
CA ARG A 127 -4.98 12.53 -1.04
C ARG A 127 -5.45 13.88 -1.58
N TYR A 128 -4.93 14.28 -2.72
CA TYR A 128 -5.38 15.46 -3.46
C TYR A 128 -5.68 15.07 -4.91
N ASP A 129 -6.91 15.31 -5.36
CA ASP A 129 -7.29 15.08 -6.74
C ASP A 129 -7.03 16.37 -7.55
N MET A 130 -6.18 16.27 -8.56
CA MET A 130 -5.83 17.39 -9.44
C MET A 130 -6.33 17.12 -10.85
N THR A 131 -7.17 18.02 -11.35
CA THR A 131 -7.62 17.98 -12.73
C THR A 131 -6.69 18.81 -13.63
N LEU A 132 -6.22 18.21 -14.72
CA LEU A 132 -5.34 18.84 -15.71
C LEU A 132 -6.04 18.92 -17.07
N SER A 133 -5.66 19.92 -17.87
CA SER A 133 -5.99 19.90 -19.30
C SER A 133 -5.16 18.83 -20.02
N PHE A 134 -5.64 18.39 -21.18
CA PHE A 134 -4.91 17.45 -22.02
C PHE A 134 -3.53 17.98 -22.46
N GLU A 135 -3.45 19.28 -22.75
CA GLU A 135 -2.21 19.95 -23.13
C GLU A 135 -1.21 19.97 -21.98
N GLU A 136 -1.64 20.34 -20.77
CA GLU A 136 -0.81 20.34 -19.55
C GLU A 136 -0.30 18.94 -19.22
N ALA A 137 -1.15 17.93 -19.34
CA ALA A 137 -0.77 16.54 -19.13
C ALA A 137 0.24 16.05 -20.18
N SER A 138 0.13 16.52 -21.42
CA SER A 138 1.03 16.14 -22.52
C SER A 138 2.42 16.79 -22.41
N ALA A 139 2.48 18.09 -22.09
CA ALA A 139 3.72 18.87 -22.02
C ALA A 139 4.42 18.73 -20.66
N GLY A 140 3.68 18.37 -19.61
CA GLY A 140 4.12 18.46 -18.24
C GLY A 140 4.04 19.89 -17.73
N VAL A 141 3.76 20.05 -16.44
CA VAL A 141 3.54 21.38 -15.85
C VAL A 141 4.13 21.44 -14.44
N ALA A 142 4.70 22.59 -14.09
CA ALA A 142 5.09 22.92 -12.73
C ALA A 142 4.01 23.82 -12.12
N THR A 143 3.24 23.28 -11.17
CA THR A 143 2.11 23.98 -10.54
C THR A 143 2.26 24.00 -9.03
N LYS A 144 1.60 24.96 -8.38
CA LYS A 144 1.50 25.01 -6.92
C LYS A 144 0.09 24.65 -6.49
N ILE A 145 -0.04 23.75 -5.52
CA ILE A 145 -1.33 23.44 -4.90
C ILE A 145 -1.39 24.01 -3.50
N LYS A 146 -2.60 24.39 -3.07
CA LYS A 146 -2.88 24.79 -1.70
C LYS A 146 -3.76 23.74 -1.06
N LEU A 147 -3.34 23.22 0.08
CA LEU A 147 -4.14 22.26 0.83
C LEU A 147 -4.14 22.61 2.32
N PRO A 148 -5.28 22.43 3.01
CA PRO A 148 -5.32 22.48 4.46
C PRO A 148 -4.65 21.23 5.02
N ARG A 149 -3.72 21.41 5.96
CA ARG A 149 -2.99 20.33 6.64
C ARG A 149 -2.77 20.72 8.10
N GLN A 150 -2.64 19.72 8.97
CA GLN A 150 -2.17 19.98 10.33
C GLN A 150 -0.65 20.21 10.35
N GLU A 151 -0.22 21.23 11.06
CA GLU A 151 1.19 21.48 11.38
C GLU A 151 1.40 21.36 12.89
N PHE A 152 2.61 20.98 13.30
CA PHE A 152 2.96 21.00 14.71
C PHE A 152 2.90 22.42 15.25
N CYS A 153 2.33 22.57 16.44
CA CYS A 153 2.37 23.85 17.13
C CYS A 153 3.82 24.16 17.50
N GLU A 154 4.40 25.20 16.89
CA GLU A 154 5.78 25.66 17.10
C GLU A 154 6.06 26.02 18.57
N ALA A 155 5.04 26.45 19.31
CA ALA A 155 5.20 26.74 20.73
C ALA A 155 5.36 25.49 21.61
N CYS A 156 4.88 24.31 21.21
CA CYS A 156 5.02 23.09 22.02
C CYS A 156 5.69 21.93 21.29
N ASN A 157 6.08 22.10 20.03
CA ASN A 157 6.64 21.07 19.15
C ASN A 157 5.82 19.76 19.17
N GLY A 158 4.49 19.86 19.12
CA GLY A 158 3.63 18.68 19.11
C GLY A 158 3.34 18.04 20.47
N THR A 159 3.94 18.52 21.57
CA THR A 159 3.73 17.93 22.91
C THR A 159 2.40 18.31 23.55
N GLY A 160 1.77 19.40 23.10
CA GLY A 160 0.57 19.95 23.73
C GLY A 160 0.81 20.61 25.09
N ALA A 161 2.04 20.56 25.61
CA ALA A 161 2.43 21.18 26.88
C ALA A 161 3.01 22.58 26.69
N LYS A 162 2.80 23.47 27.66
CA LYS A 162 3.46 24.78 27.69
C LYS A 162 4.97 24.60 27.82
N LYS A 163 5.77 25.40 27.10
CA LYS A 163 7.25 25.36 27.15
C LYS A 163 7.74 25.34 28.61
N GLY A 164 8.61 24.38 28.94
CA GLY A 164 9.21 24.24 30.26
C GLY A 164 8.38 23.45 31.30
N THR A 165 7.06 23.34 31.15
CA THR A 165 6.21 22.59 32.10
C THR A 165 6.20 21.08 31.83
N GLY A 166 6.54 20.70 30.60
CA GLY A 166 6.78 19.33 30.18
C GLY A 166 5.58 18.40 30.31
N ILE A 167 5.84 17.14 30.02
CA ILE A 167 4.88 16.05 30.20
C ILE A 167 5.27 15.31 31.49
N VAL A 168 4.31 15.07 32.38
CA VAL A 168 4.53 14.33 33.62
C VAL A 168 3.92 12.95 33.57
N THR A 169 4.57 12.00 34.24
CA THR A 169 4.02 10.66 34.41
C THR A 169 2.70 10.72 35.17
N CYS A 170 1.68 10.02 34.67
CA CYS A 170 0.40 9.95 35.35
C CYS A 170 0.56 9.24 36.69
N GLN A 171 0.24 9.92 37.79
CA GLN A 171 0.38 9.36 39.14
C GLN A 171 -0.64 8.24 39.41
N THR A 172 -1.84 8.31 38.83
CA THR A 172 -2.90 7.31 39.03
C THR A 172 -2.52 5.92 38.51
N CYS A 173 -1.88 5.84 37.33
CA CYS A 173 -1.44 4.57 36.75
C CYS A 173 0.08 4.36 36.82
N ALA A 174 0.82 5.27 37.45
CA ALA A 174 2.29 5.29 37.49
C ALA A 174 2.95 5.07 36.11
N GLY A 175 2.40 5.68 35.06
CA GLY A 175 2.92 5.54 33.69
C GLY A 175 2.41 4.33 32.91
N ARG A 176 1.63 3.43 33.52
CA ARG A 176 1.13 2.21 32.88
C ARG A 176 0.00 2.43 31.88
N GLY A 177 -0.68 3.58 31.94
CA GLY A 177 -1.84 3.90 31.08
C GLY A 177 -3.11 3.12 31.41
N GLN A 178 -3.03 2.08 32.24
CA GLN A 178 -4.13 1.20 32.60
C GLN A 178 -4.11 0.92 34.12
N LEU A 179 -5.29 0.65 34.67
CA LEU A 179 -5.49 0.26 36.07
C LEU A 179 -6.00 -1.17 36.10
N ALA A 180 -5.35 -2.03 36.89
CA ALA A 180 -5.79 -3.39 37.14
C ALA A 180 -6.69 -3.41 38.37
N TYR A 181 -7.92 -3.88 38.21
CA TYR A 181 -8.85 -4.13 39.30
C TYR A 181 -8.90 -5.63 39.56
N GLN A 182 -8.43 -6.04 40.73
CA GLN A 182 -8.46 -7.43 41.16
C GLN A 182 -9.76 -7.69 41.92
N GLN A 183 -10.61 -8.57 41.40
CA GLN A 183 -11.81 -9.05 42.10
C GLN A 183 -11.73 -10.58 42.20
N GLY A 184 -11.37 -11.07 43.38
CA GLY A 184 -11.13 -12.50 43.61
C GLY A 184 -9.99 -13.04 42.74
N PHE A 185 -10.29 -14.06 41.95
CA PHE A 185 -9.33 -14.75 41.07
C PHE A 185 -9.24 -14.16 39.65
N PHE A 186 -10.04 -13.14 39.33
CA PHE A 186 -9.98 -12.44 38.04
C PHE A 186 -9.40 -11.04 38.20
N THR A 187 -8.53 -10.64 37.26
CA THR A 187 -8.03 -9.27 37.15
C THR A 187 -8.58 -8.64 35.88
N ILE A 188 -9.35 -7.56 36.04
CA ILE A 188 -9.90 -6.80 34.93
C ILE A 188 -9.05 -5.54 34.76
N THR A 189 -8.48 -5.36 33.58
CA THR A 189 -7.70 -4.17 33.25
C THR A 189 -8.59 -3.15 32.56
N ARG A 190 -8.60 -1.91 33.05
CA ARG A 190 -9.32 -0.78 32.44
C ARG A 190 -8.34 0.32 32.07
N THR A 191 -8.68 1.12 31.07
CA THR A 191 -7.90 2.33 30.73
C THR A 191 -7.92 3.31 31.90
N CYS A 192 -6.78 3.94 32.19
CA CYS A 192 -6.69 4.88 33.31
C CYS A 192 -7.52 6.13 32.97
N PRO A 193 -8.53 6.52 33.78
CA PRO A 193 -9.40 7.65 33.47
C PRO A 193 -8.65 9.00 33.51
N ALA A 194 -7.60 9.11 34.31
CA ALA A 194 -6.83 10.34 34.47
C ALA A 194 -5.98 10.71 33.23
N CYS A 195 -5.39 9.71 32.55
CA CYS A 195 -4.54 9.92 31.37
C CYS A 195 -5.11 9.32 30.09
N GLN A 196 -6.32 8.74 30.15
CA GLN A 196 -7.03 8.10 29.03
C GLN A 196 -6.18 7.07 28.26
N GLY A 197 -5.29 6.35 28.95
CA GLY A 197 -4.40 5.38 28.31
C GLY A 197 -3.00 5.90 27.95
N ALA A 198 -2.77 7.23 27.95
CA ALA A 198 -1.48 7.79 27.53
C ALA A 198 -0.32 7.51 28.49
N GLY A 199 -0.61 7.16 29.75
CA GLY A 199 0.40 6.97 30.81
C GLY A 199 1.08 8.26 31.27
N GLN A 200 0.89 9.35 30.53
CA GLN A 200 1.46 10.66 30.82
C GLN A 200 0.36 11.72 30.75
N MET A 201 0.57 12.84 31.43
CA MET A 201 -0.35 13.96 31.49
C MET A 201 0.41 15.27 31.26
N VAL A 202 -0.22 16.19 30.55
CA VAL A 202 0.28 17.55 30.38
C VAL A 202 -0.04 18.34 31.66
N ARG A 203 0.97 18.92 32.33
CA ARG A 203 0.75 19.76 33.52
C ARG A 203 -0.01 21.03 33.19
N GLU A 204 0.54 21.80 32.25
CA GLU A 204 -0.08 23.03 31.75
C GLU A 204 -0.26 22.89 30.24
N ARG A 205 -1.52 23.03 29.79
CA ARG A 205 -1.84 23.00 28.36
C ARG A 205 -1.16 24.17 27.68
N CYS A 206 -0.64 23.94 26.48
CA CYS A 206 -0.11 25.02 25.66
C CYS A 206 -1.24 26.04 25.37
N PRO A 207 -1.03 27.34 25.62
CA PRO A 207 -2.06 28.35 25.43
C PRO A 207 -2.44 28.56 23.95
N GLU A 208 -1.49 28.35 23.04
CA GLU A 208 -1.72 28.50 21.60
C GLU A 208 -2.62 27.39 21.07
N CYS A 209 -2.19 26.12 21.16
CA CYS A 209 -2.94 24.99 20.60
C CYS A 209 -3.97 24.40 21.57
N ARG A 210 -4.15 25.01 22.75
CA ARG A 210 -5.06 24.57 23.83
C ARG A 210 -4.89 23.10 24.23
N GLY A 211 -3.67 22.58 24.09
CA GLY A 211 -3.32 21.19 24.40
C GLY A 211 -3.45 20.20 23.25
N GLN A 212 -3.81 20.63 22.04
CA GLN A 212 -3.94 19.75 20.87
C GLN A 212 -2.60 19.40 20.22
N GLY A 213 -1.55 20.21 20.42
CA GLY A 213 -0.22 20.00 19.84
C GLY A 213 -0.08 20.37 18.36
N ARG A 214 -1.18 20.73 17.69
CA ARG A 214 -1.23 20.95 16.24
C ARG A 214 -2.21 22.05 15.86
N PHE A 215 -2.03 22.61 14.67
CA PHE A 215 -2.90 23.62 14.06
C PHE A 215 -3.18 23.29 12.61
N GLU A 216 -4.40 23.54 12.15
CA GLU A 216 -4.72 23.50 10.73
C GLU A 216 -4.21 24.78 10.06
N ARG A 217 -3.39 24.63 9.02
CA ARG A 217 -2.83 25.71 8.22
C ARG A 217 -2.91 25.35 6.74
N GLU A 218 -3.14 26.37 5.91
CA GLU A 218 -3.02 26.20 4.46
C GLU A 218 -1.55 26.18 4.07
N LYS A 219 -1.10 25.08 3.46
CA LYS A 219 0.26 24.95 2.95
C LYS A 219 0.25 24.95 1.42
N THR A 220 1.16 25.72 0.84
CA THR A 220 1.40 25.71 -0.61
C THR A 220 2.53 24.74 -0.94
N ILE A 221 2.26 23.74 -1.77
CA ILE A 221 3.24 22.73 -2.18
C ILE A 221 3.50 22.87 -3.68
N GLU A 222 4.77 22.91 -4.06
CA GLU A 222 5.19 22.93 -5.45
C GLU A 222 5.25 21.50 -6.00
N LEU A 223 4.56 21.26 -7.11
CA LEU A 223 4.49 19.97 -7.79
C LEU A 223 5.07 20.10 -9.19
N ARG A 224 5.81 19.08 -9.61
CA ARG A 224 6.26 18.92 -10.99
C ARG A 224 5.63 17.68 -11.58
N ILE A 225 4.76 17.90 -12.54
CA ILE A 225 4.04 16.83 -13.23
C ILE A 225 4.83 16.47 -14.48
N PRO A 226 5.27 15.21 -14.63
CA PRO A 226 6.00 14.80 -15.81
C PRO A 226 5.12 14.86 -17.06
N PRO A 227 5.70 15.05 -18.26
CA PRO A 227 4.96 14.98 -19.51
C PRO A 227 4.42 13.57 -19.78
N GLY A 228 3.28 13.48 -20.45
CA GLY A 228 2.65 12.23 -20.87
C GLY A 228 1.89 11.48 -19.76
N VAL A 229 1.58 12.14 -18.64
CA VAL A 229 0.79 11.54 -17.55
C VAL A 229 -0.62 11.21 -17.99
N ASP A 230 -1.18 10.13 -17.43
CA ASP A 230 -2.54 9.68 -17.72
C ASP A 230 -3.49 9.83 -16.53
N THR A 231 -4.78 9.76 -16.79
CA THR A 231 -5.81 9.74 -15.75
C THR A 231 -5.57 8.56 -14.80
N GLY A 232 -5.64 8.83 -13.50
CA GLY A 232 -5.35 7.86 -12.44
C GLY A 232 -3.88 7.74 -12.06
N THR A 233 -2.96 8.45 -12.73
CA THR A 233 -1.56 8.53 -12.33
C THR A 233 -1.45 9.11 -10.92
N ARG A 234 -0.63 8.48 -10.06
CA ARG A 234 -0.44 8.89 -8.67
C ARG A 234 0.98 9.42 -8.46
N LEU A 235 1.09 10.69 -8.12
CA LEU A 235 2.35 11.32 -7.74
C LEU A 235 2.48 11.37 -6.22
N ARG A 236 3.59 10.84 -5.68
CA ARG A 236 3.87 10.84 -4.25
C ARG A 236 4.81 11.99 -3.90
N VAL A 237 4.40 12.82 -2.95
CA VAL A 237 5.24 13.86 -2.33
C VAL A 237 5.52 13.44 -0.89
N ALA A 238 6.77 13.06 -0.63
CA ALA A 238 7.16 12.47 0.64
C ALA A 238 7.14 13.49 1.79
N GLY A 239 6.60 13.10 2.95
CA GLY A 239 6.57 13.94 4.16
C GLY A 239 5.57 15.11 4.13
N GLU A 240 4.80 15.22 3.05
CA GLU A 240 3.79 16.26 2.87
C GLU A 240 2.37 15.87 3.33
N GLY A 241 2.22 14.70 3.96
CA GLY A 241 0.97 14.27 4.62
C GLY A 241 0.81 14.81 6.04
N GLU A 242 -0.13 14.26 6.80
CA GLU A 242 -0.40 14.74 8.17
C GLU A 242 0.77 14.46 9.13
N PRO A 243 1.02 15.32 10.13
CA PRO A 243 2.06 15.10 11.12
C PRO A 243 1.69 13.92 12.03
N GLY A 244 2.70 13.11 12.36
CA GLY A 244 2.52 11.95 13.23
C GLY A 244 2.24 12.35 14.68
N PRO A 245 1.32 11.67 15.38
CA PRO A 245 1.08 11.96 16.79
C PRO A 245 2.34 11.65 17.63
N ASN A 246 2.51 12.40 18.73
CA ASN A 246 3.63 12.26 19.66
C ASN A 246 5.01 12.48 19.01
N GLY A 247 5.10 13.37 18.03
CA GLY A 247 6.35 13.70 17.34
C GLY A 247 6.80 12.63 16.33
N GLY A 248 5.85 11.84 15.81
CA GLY A 248 6.13 10.92 14.72
C GLY A 248 6.29 11.60 13.36
N PRO A 249 6.94 10.90 12.40
CA PRO A 249 7.15 11.45 11.07
C PRO A 249 5.82 11.72 10.38
N ALA A 250 5.80 12.71 9.48
CA ALA A 250 4.62 12.99 8.69
C ALA A 250 4.29 11.83 7.73
N GLY A 251 3.02 11.73 7.35
CA GLY A 251 2.58 10.94 6.21
C GLY A 251 3.09 11.54 4.88
N ASP A 252 2.65 10.94 3.78
CA ASP A 252 2.93 11.40 2.42
C ASP A 252 1.67 12.00 1.80
N LEU A 253 1.85 12.86 0.80
CA LEU A 253 0.77 13.36 -0.03
C LEU A 253 0.74 12.58 -1.35
N TYR A 254 -0.41 12.00 -1.68
CA TYR A 254 -0.68 11.39 -2.97
C TYR A 254 -1.55 12.32 -3.81
N VAL A 255 -0.97 12.84 -4.88
CA VAL A 255 -1.68 13.64 -5.87
C VAL A 255 -2.16 12.70 -6.96
N VAL A 256 -3.47 12.55 -7.11
CA VAL A 256 -4.07 11.72 -8.15
C VAL A 256 -4.51 12.63 -9.28
N LEU A 257 -3.98 12.34 -10.47
CA LEU A 257 -4.21 13.17 -11.64
C LEU A 257 -5.45 12.69 -12.40
N GLU A 258 -6.26 13.65 -12.83
CA GLU A 258 -7.39 13.45 -13.72
C GLU A 258 -7.19 14.33 -14.95
N VAL A 259 -7.02 13.72 -16.12
CA VAL A 259 -6.82 14.45 -17.36
C VAL A 259 -8.17 14.64 -18.05
N LYS A 260 -8.51 15.90 -18.34
CA LYS A 260 -9.72 16.21 -19.11
C LYS A 260 -9.61 15.65 -20.52
N GLU A 261 -10.71 15.09 -21.00
CA GLU A 261 -10.82 14.66 -22.40
C GLU A 261 -10.68 15.86 -23.34
N HIS A 262 -9.96 15.66 -24.44
CA HIS A 262 -9.81 16.67 -25.47
C HIS A 262 -10.89 16.49 -26.55
N SER A 263 -11.44 17.58 -27.07
CA SER A 263 -12.49 17.54 -28.10
C SER A 263 -12.02 16.97 -29.44
N PHE A 264 -10.71 17.07 -29.72
CA PHE A 264 -10.11 16.70 -31.00
C PHE A 264 -9.17 15.49 -30.94
N PHE A 265 -8.59 15.22 -29.78
CA PHE A 265 -7.58 14.17 -29.62
C PHE A 265 -8.10 13.09 -28.69
N GLU A 266 -8.07 11.84 -29.17
CA GLU A 266 -8.35 10.67 -28.36
C GLU A 266 -7.03 9.95 -28.07
N ARG A 267 -6.70 9.81 -26.79
CA ARG A 267 -5.50 9.09 -26.35
C ARG A 267 -5.77 7.60 -26.32
N ARG A 268 -4.89 6.81 -26.94
CA ARG A 268 -4.87 5.34 -26.80
C ARG A 268 -3.46 4.88 -26.47
N GLY A 269 -3.18 4.74 -25.18
CA GLY A 269 -1.83 4.46 -24.68
C GLY A 269 -0.90 5.64 -24.91
N ALA A 270 0.17 5.45 -25.67
CA ALA A 270 1.09 6.52 -26.08
C ALA A 270 0.65 7.22 -27.38
N ASP A 271 -0.16 6.55 -28.21
CA ASP A 271 -0.59 7.10 -29.50
C ASP A 271 -1.77 8.04 -29.33
N LEU A 272 -1.81 9.05 -30.21
CA LEU A 272 -2.93 9.98 -30.32
C LEU A 272 -3.71 9.73 -31.59
N TYR A 273 -5.02 9.80 -31.50
CA TYR A 273 -5.93 9.68 -32.61
C TYR A 273 -6.65 11.00 -32.81
N CYS A 274 -6.71 11.47 -34.05
CA CYS A 274 -7.57 12.58 -34.43
C CYS A 274 -8.28 12.25 -35.73
N THR A 275 -9.43 12.87 -35.93
CA THR A 275 -10.25 12.70 -37.12
C THR A 275 -10.27 14.00 -37.90
N ILE A 276 -9.96 13.94 -39.19
CA ILE A 276 -9.95 15.11 -40.06
C ILE A 276 -10.88 14.88 -41.25
N PRO A 277 -11.80 15.82 -41.50
CA PRO A 277 -12.65 15.75 -42.67
C PRO A 277 -11.83 16.11 -43.93
N ILE A 278 -11.85 15.22 -44.92
CA ILE A 278 -11.18 15.45 -46.22
C ILE A 278 -12.24 15.44 -47.30
N SER A 279 -12.18 16.41 -48.22
CA SER A 279 -13.10 16.46 -49.36
C SER A 279 -12.78 15.36 -50.38
N VAL A 280 -13.79 14.89 -51.11
CA VAL A 280 -13.61 13.87 -52.15
C VAL A 280 -12.59 14.32 -53.21
N ALA A 281 -12.59 15.61 -53.57
CA ALA A 281 -11.62 16.17 -54.51
C ALA A 281 -10.18 16.06 -54.00
N GLN A 282 -9.95 16.43 -52.73
CA GLN A 282 -8.64 16.32 -52.07
C GLN A 282 -8.18 14.86 -51.93
N ALA A 283 -9.08 13.94 -51.58
CA ALA A 283 -8.75 12.52 -51.47
C ALA A 283 -8.42 11.87 -52.82
N THR A 284 -9.06 12.33 -53.90
CA THR A 284 -8.85 11.81 -55.26
C THR A 284 -7.58 12.35 -55.88
N LEU A 285 -7.35 13.67 -55.82
CA LEU A 285 -6.22 14.36 -56.45
C LEU A 285 -4.94 14.34 -55.59
N GLY A 286 -5.03 13.89 -54.35
CA GLY A 286 -3.96 14.07 -53.37
C GLY A 286 -3.84 15.53 -52.92
N THR A 287 -3.34 15.75 -51.71
CA THR A 287 -3.17 17.09 -51.17
C THR A 287 -2.18 17.09 -50.00
N GLU A 288 -1.71 18.26 -49.61
CA GLU A 288 -1.00 18.46 -48.34
C GLU A 288 -1.90 19.27 -47.42
N LEU A 289 -2.21 18.71 -46.24
CA LEU A 289 -3.02 19.37 -45.21
C LEU A 289 -2.16 19.71 -44.00
N GLN A 290 -2.50 20.82 -43.35
CA GLN A 290 -2.03 21.11 -41.99
C GLN A 290 -2.98 20.43 -41.01
N VAL A 291 -2.41 19.62 -40.12
CA VAL A 291 -3.14 18.90 -39.09
C VAL A 291 -2.67 19.39 -37.73
N PRO A 292 -3.58 19.61 -36.76
CA PRO A 292 -3.16 20.05 -35.44
C PRO A 292 -2.41 18.91 -34.74
N GLY A 293 -1.31 19.26 -34.07
CA GLY A 293 -0.55 18.40 -33.17
C GLY A 293 -0.39 19.07 -31.81
N LEU A 294 0.17 18.33 -30.84
CA LEU A 294 0.37 18.81 -29.46
C LEU A 294 1.26 20.06 -29.35
N GLY A 295 2.18 20.25 -30.30
CA GLY A 295 3.16 21.35 -30.29
C GLY A 295 2.95 22.38 -31.42
N GLY A 296 1.78 22.38 -32.06
CA GLY A 296 1.47 23.22 -33.21
C GLY A 296 1.01 22.41 -34.42
N GLU A 297 0.96 23.05 -35.59
CA GLU A 297 0.52 22.42 -36.84
C GLU A 297 1.61 21.54 -37.47
N GLU A 298 1.19 20.37 -37.94
CA GLU A 298 2.02 19.41 -38.65
C GLU A 298 1.57 19.27 -40.10
N ARG A 299 2.51 19.07 -41.01
CA ARG A 299 2.21 18.83 -42.43
C ARG A 299 1.94 17.36 -42.68
N LEU A 300 0.76 17.03 -43.20
CA LEU A 300 0.38 15.69 -43.59
C LEU A 300 0.15 15.61 -45.10
N LYS A 301 0.92 14.76 -45.77
CA LYS A 301 0.75 14.46 -47.19
C LYS A 301 -0.26 13.33 -47.39
N ILE A 302 -1.31 13.60 -48.15
CA ILE A 302 -2.37 12.65 -48.51
C ILE A 302 -2.14 12.20 -49.95
N PRO A 303 -1.92 10.89 -50.20
CA PRO A 303 -1.74 10.36 -51.53
C PRO A 303 -3.05 10.38 -52.33
N GLU A 304 -2.91 10.37 -53.65
CA GLU A 304 -4.03 10.27 -54.59
C GLU A 304 -4.78 8.95 -54.40
N GLY A 305 -6.10 8.98 -54.61
CA GLY A 305 -6.96 7.80 -54.44
C GLY A 305 -7.14 7.32 -53.00
N THR A 306 -6.92 8.19 -52.01
CA THR A 306 -7.12 7.86 -50.58
C THR A 306 -8.57 7.48 -50.30
N GLN A 307 -8.78 6.31 -49.70
CA GLN A 307 -10.10 5.85 -49.28
C GLN A 307 -10.54 6.44 -47.94
N SER A 308 -11.85 6.50 -47.69
CA SER A 308 -12.38 6.91 -46.40
C SER A 308 -12.00 5.92 -45.30
N GLY A 309 -11.75 6.40 -44.08
CA GLY A 309 -11.26 5.59 -42.97
C GLY A 309 -9.76 5.26 -43.05
N ALA A 310 -9.04 5.76 -44.06
CA ALA A 310 -7.59 5.62 -44.12
C ALA A 310 -6.93 6.31 -42.91
N VAL A 311 -5.97 5.62 -42.27
CA VAL A 311 -5.24 6.12 -41.12
C VAL A 311 -3.81 6.45 -41.50
N PHE A 312 -3.46 7.74 -41.43
CA PHE A 312 -2.10 8.23 -41.64
C PHE A 312 -1.35 8.31 -40.33
N ARG A 313 -0.03 8.08 -40.34
CA ARG A 313 0.80 8.08 -39.13
C ARG A 313 1.90 9.11 -39.22
N ILE A 314 1.94 10.04 -38.27
CA ILE A 314 3.03 10.99 -38.09
C ILE A 314 3.86 10.52 -36.89
N LYS A 315 5.08 10.05 -37.17
CA LYS A 315 5.98 9.50 -36.15
C LYS A 315 6.56 10.62 -35.28
N GLY A 316 6.66 10.38 -33.98
CA GLY A 316 7.26 11.32 -33.02
C GLY A 316 6.36 12.49 -32.61
N LYS A 317 5.07 12.44 -32.97
CA LYS A 317 4.07 13.47 -32.66
C LYS A 317 2.93 12.97 -31.76
N GLY A 318 3.10 11.80 -31.13
CA GLY A 318 2.22 11.33 -30.05
C GLY A 318 2.66 11.86 -28.67
N LEU A 319 2.17 11.24 -27.59
CA LEU A 319 2.53 11.65 -26.23
C LEU A 319 3.95 11.23 -25.86
N ALA A 320 4.58 12.00 -24.97
CA ALA A 320 5.87 11.63 -24.41
C ALA A 320 5.73 10.32 -23.60
N ASP A 321 6.44 9.27 -24.00
CA ASP A 321 6.56 8.03 -23.23
C ASP A 321 7.86 8.09 -22.40
N PRO A 322 7.80 7.87 -21.07
CA PRO A 322 8.99 7.69 -20.23
C PRO A 322 9.98 6.63 -20.74
N ARG A 323 9.53 5.68 -21.57
CA ARG A 323 10.34 4.60 -22.16
C ARG A 323 10.97 4.97 -23.51
N GLY A 324 10.74 6.17 -24.03
CA GLY A 324 11.37 6.66 -25.26
C GLY A 324 10.90 5.99 -26.56
N LEU A 325 9.79 5.25 -26.52
CA LEU A 325 9.16 4.73 -27.75
C LEU A 325 8.49 5.89 -28.48
N GLY A 326 8.87 6.09 -29.75
CA GLY A 326 8.35 7.18 -30.57
C GLY A 326 6.86 7.04 -30.80
N ALA A 327 6.06 7.74 -29.99
CA ALA A 327 4.62 7.77 -30.10
C ALA A 327 4.16 8.39 -31.42
N THR A 328 3.02 7.93 -31.95
CA THR A 328 2.51 8.37 -33.25
C THR A 328 1.22 9.14 -33.12
N LEU A 329 1.08 10.19 -33.93
CA LEU A 329 -0.21 10.81 -34.22
C LEU A 329 -0.84 10.06 -35.39
N LYS A 330 -2.00 9.46 -35.15
CA LYS A 330 -2.80 8.73 -36.12
C LYS A 330 -3.96 9.61 -36.57
N VAL A 331 -3.95 9.98 -37.84
CA VAL A 331 -4.95 10.84 -38.46
C VAL A 331 -5.87 9.98 -39.29
N GLU A 332 -7.13 9.86 -38.87
CA GLU A 332 -8.17 9.16 -39.62
C GLU A 332 -8.90 10.12 -40.57
N ASN A 333 -8.96 9.75 -41.84
CA ASN A 333 -9.81 10.39 -42.83
C ASN A 333 -11.28 10.05 -42.55
N LYS A 334 -12.12 11.09 -42.40
CA LYS A 334 -13.58 10.95 -42.60
C LYS A 334 -14.06 11.81 -43.78
N PRO A 335 -15.14 11.40 -44.45
CA PRO A 335 -15.73 12.21 -45.51
C PRO A 335 -16.19 13.54 -44.92
N ALA A 336 -15.89 14.64 -45.60
CA ALA A 336 -16.43 15.94 -45.24
C ALA A 336 -17.95 15.97 -45.48
N ASP A 337 -18.75 15.78 -44.44
CA ASP A 337 -20.19 16.04 -44.51
C ASP A 337 -20.41 17.56 -44.63
N ARG A 338 -21.24 17.99 -45.59
CA ARG A 338 -21.56 19.40 -45.86
C ARG A 338 -22.10 20.18 -44.65
N ASN A 339 -22.48 19.50 -43.56
CA ASN A 339 -23.02 20.08 -42.32
C ASN A 339 -22.18 19.76 -41.07
N SER A 340 -20.95 19.27 -41.21
CA SER A 340 -20.16 18.85 -40.04
C SER A 340 -19.55 20.05 -39.31
N SER A 341 -20.07 20.30 -38.11
CA SER A 341 -19.58 21.25 -37.07
C SER A 341 -18.09 21.06 -36.68
N ILE A 342 -17.40 20.10 -37.27
CA ILE A 342 -15.97 19.84 -37.08
C ILE A 342 -15.13 20.91 -37.77
N PHE A 343 -15.54 21.39 -38.96
CA PHE A 343 -14.83 22.48 -39.65
C PHE A 343 -14.88 23.79 -38.87
N ASP A 344 -16.02 24.09 -38.23
CA ASP A 344 -16.18 25.27 -37.39
C ASP A 344 -15.41 25.13 -36.07
N LYS A 345 -15.41 23.95 -35.44
CA LYS A 345 -14.60 23.69 -34.23
C LYS A 345 -13.09 23.77 -34.46
N VAL A 346 -12.61 23.36 -35.64
CA VAL A 346 -11.18 23.51 -35.99
C VAL A 346 -10.81 24.99 -36.15
N LYS A 347 -11.73 25.84 -36.63
CA LYS A 347 -11.55 27.29 -36.66
C LYS A 347 -11.68 27.95 -35.29
N ASP A 348 -12.64 27.54 -34.46
CA ASP A 348 -12.93 28.18 -33.17
C ASP A 348 -11.92 27.86 -32.06
N ILE A 349 -11.23 26.71 -32.11
CA ILE A 349 -10.22 26.35 -31.10
C ILE A 349 -8.88 27.07 -31.35
N PHE A 350 -8.61 27.50 -32.59
CA PHE A 350 -7.30 28.05 -32.99
C PHE A 350 -7.39 29.37 -33.77
N GLY A 351 -8.54 30.06 -33.71
CA GLY A 351 -8.82 31.36 -34.32
C GLY A 351 -8.62 32.53 -33.38
#